data_AF-A0A8T6W8J4-F1
#
_entry.id   AF-A0A8T6W8J4-F1
#
_cell.length_a   1.000
_cell.length_b   1.000
_cell.length_c   1.000
_cell.angle_alpha   90.00
_cell.angle_beta   90.00
_cell.angle_gamma   90.00
#
_symmetry.space_group_name_H-M   'P 1'
#
loop_
_entity.id
_entity.type
_entity.pdbx_description
1 polymer ?
#
loop_
_entity_poly.entity_id
_entity_poly.type
_entity_poly.pdbx_seq_one_letter_code
_entity_poly.pdbx_strand_id
1 'polypeptide(L)' 'VLNVVDDYQLDCQVNIDLTELRGFNYYTGVTFEILSRLLPSPLIKGGRYNEL' A
#
# COMPACT_ATOMS: atom_id res chain seq x y z
N VAL A 1 4.14 -9.61 6.50
CA VAL A 1 4.23 -8.41 5.63
C VAL A 1 5.02 -7.31 6.33
N LEU A 2 4.59 -6.81 7.49
CA LEU A 2 5.31 -5.72 8.19
C LEU A 2 6.78 -6.06 8.51
N ASN A 3 7.06 -7.26 9.04
CA ASN A 3 8.44 -7.68 9.31
C ASN A 3 9.32 -7.65 8.05
N VAL A 4 8.76 -8.06 6.91
CA VAL A 4 9.49 -8.03 5.63
C VAL A 4 9.78 -6.60 5.20
N VAL A 5 8.85 -5.66 5.42
CA VAL A 5 9.08 -4.24 5.12
C VAL A 5 10.16 -3.66 6.05
N ASP A 6 10.14 -4.04 7.34
CA ASP A 6 11.12 -3.64 8.34
C ASP A 6 12.53 -4.15 8.02
N ASP A 7 12.65 -5.36 7.46
CA ASP A 7 13.93 -5.94 7.00
C ASP A 7 14.62 -5.07 5.94
N TYR A 8 13.87 -4.27 5.16
CA TYR A 8 14.45 -3.34 4.16
C TYR A 8 14.97 -2.03 4.78
N GLN A 9 14.78 -1.81 6.09
CA GLN A 9 15.24 -0.62 6.82
C GLN A 9 14.93 0.71 6.10
N LEU A 10 13.74 0.78 5.52
CA LEU A 10 13.30 1.98 4.80
C LEU A 10 13.00 3.10 5.80
N ASP A 11 13.50 4.30 5.54
CA ASP A 11 13.13 5.50 6.30
C ASP A 11 11.74 5.99 5.89
N CYS A 12 10.71 5.20 6.19
CA CYS A 12 9.33 5.54 5.92
C CYS A 12 8.41 5.13 7.08
N GLN A 13 7.30 5.86 7.21
CA GLN A 13 6.27 5.54 8.20
C GLN A 13 5.22 4.63 7.57
N VAL A 14 5.06 3.43 8.12
CA VAL A 14 4.04 2.47 7.69
C VAL A 14 2.79 2.66 8.53
N ASN A 15 1.66 2.90 7.87
CA ASN A 15 0.34 2.93 8.49
C ASN A 15 -0.53 1.83 7.87
N ILE A 16 -1.37 1.20 8.69
CA ILE A 16 -2.31 0.17 8.24
C ILE A 16 -3.71 0.77 8.25
N ASP A 17 -4.31 0.82 7.07
CA ASP A 17 -5.68 1.27 6.86
C ASP A 17 -6.52 0.11 6.32
N LEU A 18 -7.49 -0.35 7.12
CA LEU A 18 -8.42 -1.41 6.72
C LEU A 18 -9.67 -0.86 6.04
N THR A 19 -9.81 0.45 5.91
CA THR A 19 -10.96 1.13 5.31
C THR A 19 -10.78 1.38 3.81
N GLU A 20 -9.68 0.91 3.22
CA GLU A 20 -9.42 1.03 1.80
C GLU A 20 -10.38 0.16 0.98
N LEU A 21 -11.41 0.80 0.40
CA LEU A 21 -12.43 0.15 -0.42
C LEU A 21 -12.14 0.24 -1.92
N ARG A 22 -11.14 1.02 -2.35
CA ARG A 22 -10.84 1.21 -3.78
C ARG A 22 -10.20 -0.05 -4.35
N GLY A 23 -10.61 -0.42 -5.56
CA GLY A 23 -10.05 -1.57 -6.26
C GLY A 23 -10.51 -2.93 -5.71
N PHE A 24 -11.59 -2.99 -4.93
CA PHE A 24 -12.14 -4.26 -4.39
C PHE A 24 -12.46 -5.31 -5.46
N ASN A 25 -12.80 -4.86 -6.68
CA ASN A 25 -13.07 -5.74 -7.83
C ASN A 25 -11.82 -6.07 -8.66
N TYR A 26 -10.65 -5.55 -8.30
CA TYR A 26 -9.40 -5.69 -9.05
C TYR A 26 -8.30 -6.36 -8.21
N TYR A 27 -8.12 -5.90 -6.96
CA TYR A 27 -7.18 -6.50 -6.03
C TYR A 27 -7.85 -7.62 -5.24
N THR A 28 -7.07 -8.65 -4.96
CA THR A 28 -7.49 -9.92 -4.33
C THR A 28 -6.82 -10.13 -2.97
N GLY A 29 -6.14 -9.12 -2.45
CA GLY A 29 -5.39 -9.20 -1.19
C GLY A 29 -4.80 -7.86 -0.79
N VAL A 30 -3.61 -7.89 -0.18
CA VAL A 30 -2.92 -6.69 0.32
C VAL A 30 -2.73 -5.65 -0.79
N THR A 31 -3.12 -4.42 -0.49
CA THR A 31 -2.87 -3.21 -1.28
C THR A 31 -1.93 -2.28 -0.53
N PHE A 32 -1.30 -1.35 -1.23
CA PHE A 32 -0.47 -0.32 -0.64
C PHE A 32 -0.53 0.98 -1.45
N GLU A 33 -0.32 2.10 -0.75
CA GLU A 33 -0.12 3.41 -1.33
C GLU A 33 1.13 4.06 -0.72
N ILE A 34 1.89 4.80 -1.52
CA ILE A 34 3.02 5.62 -1.04
C ILE A 34 2.61 7.08 -1.15
N LEU A 35 2.59 7.75 0.00
CA LEU A 35 2.17 9.14 0.13
C LEU A 35 3.41 10.03 0.33
N SER A 36 3.40 11.20 -0.30
CA SER A 36 4.35 12.28 0.01
C SER A 36 3.70 13.25 0.99
N ARG A 37 4.46 13.74 1.98
CA ARG A 37 3.99 14.82 2.87
C ARG A 37 3.77 16.14 2.13
N LEU A 38 4.32 16.29 0.93
CA LEU A 38 4.29 17.53 0.14
C LEU A 38 3.16 17.54 -0.90
N LEU A 39 2.55 16.40 -1.19
CA LEU A 39 1.56 16.28 -2.26
C LEU A 39 0.24 15.74 -1.71
N PRO A 40 -0.91 16.22 -2.21
CA PRO A 40 -2.22 15.83 -1.71
C PRO A 40 -2.69 14.46 -2.24
N SER A 41 -1.95 13.85 -3.16
CA SER A 41 -2.31 12.59 -3.81
C SER A 41 -1.22 11.51 -3.64
N PRO A 42 -1.59 10.22 -3.69
CA PRO A 42 -0.61 9.14 -3.65
C PRO A 42 0.34 9.20 -4.86
N LEU A 43 1.62 9.01 -4.59
CA LEU A 43 2.65 8.90 -5.62
C LEU A 43 2.59 7.55 -6.34
N ILE A 44 2.39 6.49 -5.57
CA ILE A 44 2.38 5.11 -6.04
C ILE A 44 1.19 4.39 -5.42
N LYS A 45 0.56 3.52 -6.20
CA LYS A 45 -0.48 2.58 -5.76
C LYS A 45 -0.18 1.20 -6.32
N GLY A 46 -0.44 0.17 -5.54
CA GLY A 46 -0.29 -1.20 -6.00
C GLY A 46 -1.00 -2.17 -5.07
N GLY A 47 -0.97 -3.44 -5.43
CA GLY A 47 -1.57 -4.50 -4.63
C GLY A 47 -1.49 -5.84 -5.31
N ARG A 48 -1.99 -6.86 -4.64
CA ARG A 48 -2.06 -8.23 -5.15
C ARG A 48 -3.28 -8.42 -6.05
N TYR A 49 -3.11 -8.93 -7.26
CA TYR A 49 -4.18 -9.15 -8.26
C TYR A 49 -4.08 -10.56 -8.87
N ASN A 50 -4.47 -11.60 -8.15
CA ASN A 50 -4.29 -12.98 -8.62
C ASN A 50 -5.22 -13.38 -9.78
N GLU A 51 -6.26 -12.59 -10.05
CA GLU A 51 -7.33 -12.92 -11.02
C GLU A 51 -7.14 -12.21 -12.37
N LEU A 52 -5.95 -11.67 -12.64
CA LEU A 52 -5.59 -11.05 -13.92
C LEU A 52 -5.04 -12.07 -14.91
#